data_AF-A0A1I4XQV0-F1
#
_entry.id   AF-A0A1I4XQV0-F1
#
_cell.length_a   1.000
_cell.length_b   1.000
_cell.length_c   1.000
_cell.angle_alpha   90.00
_cell.angle_beta   90.00
_cell.angle_gamma   90.00
#
_symmetry.space_group_name_H-M   'P 1'
#
loop_
_entity.id
_entity.type
_entity.pdbx_description
1 polymer ?
#
loop_
_entity_poly.entity_id
_entity_poly.type
_entity_poly.pdbx_seq_one_letter_code
_entity_poly.pdbx_strand_id
1 'polypeptide(L)'
;MKKIFNFLTPTRILLIFILFIISVAFIYQIDPYKYKQIRAGLIFLYFIPGLLLFTLILIYNLKKSNRENDLKGNIVSIIPLILIILYVLYVFLMVSYAVICQWLGIENKIG
;
A
#
# COMPACT_ATOMS: atom_id res chain seq x y z
N MET A 1 -5.63 23.07 14.83
CA MET A 1 -6.03 22.21 13.69
C MET A 1 -5.58 22.69 12.31
N LYS A 2 -5.59 24.00 11.96
CA LYS A 2 -5.15 24.50 10.62
C LYS A 2 -3.74 24.05 10.17
N LYS A 3 -2.76 23.90 11.09
CA LYS A 3 -1.38 23.51 10.73
C LYS A 3 -1.25 22.07 10.22
N ILE A 4 -2.07 21.13 10.72
CA ILE A 4 -2.01 19.70 10.32
C ILE A 4 -2.51 19.55 8.88
N PHE A 5 -3.58 20.27 8.51
CA PHE A 5 -4.09 20.26 7.14
C PHE A 5 -3.13 20.88 6.12
N ASN A 6 -2.30 21.85 6.53
CA ASN A 6 -1.22 22.37 5.69
C ASN A 6 -0.05 21.39 5.50
N PHE A 7 0.05 20.35 6.33
CA PHE A 7 1.06 19.31 6.19
C PHE A 7 0.65 18.24 5.17
N LEU A 8 -0.66 18.00 5.02
CA LEU A 8 -1.25 16.99 4.13
C LEU A 8 -1.32 17.42 2.66
N THR A 9 -0.36 18.20 2.15
CA THR A 9 -0.38 18.57 0.72
C THR A 9 -0.13 17.32 -0.15
N PRO A 10 -0.75 17.23 -1.35
CA PRO A 10 -0.63 16.04 -2.20
C PRO A 10 0.82 15.61 -2.43
N THR A 11 1.72 16.56 -2.71
CA THR A 11 3.14 16.29 -2.95
C THR A 11 3.86 15.73 -1.73
N ARG A 12 3.58 16.24 -0.53
CA ARG A 12 4.19 15.74 0.71
C ARG A 12 3.70 14.34 1.03
N ILE A 13 2.41 14.09 0.84
CA ILE A 13 1.83 12.75 1.02
C ILE A 13 2.45 11.75 0.06
N LEU A 14 2.68 12.13 -1.21
CA LEU A 14 3.38 11.28 -2.16
C LEU A 14 4.80 10.94 -1.69
N LEU A 15 5.57 11.92 -1.20
CA LEU A 15 6.92 11.68 -0.67
C LEU A 15 6.90 10.73 0.52
N ILE A 16 5.98 10.93 1.48
CA ILE A 16 5.84 10.04 2.64
C ILE A 16 5.41 8.63 2.19
N PHE A 17 4.55 8.52 1.17
CA PHE A 17 4.15 7.23 0.59
C PHE A 17 5.33 6.49 -0.05
N ILE A 18 6.19 7.19 -0.79
CA ILE A 18 7.42 6.61 -1.36
C ILE A 18 8.34 6.11 -0.25
N LEU A 19 8.56 6.93 0.79
CA LEU A 19 9.37 6.54 1.95
C LEU A 19 8.78 5.32 2.68
N PHE A 20 7.46 5.24 2.77
CA PHE A 20 6.76 4.08 3.32
C PHE A 20 6.99 2.82 2.49
N ILE A 21 6.89 2.88 1.16
CA ILE A 21 7.19 1.74 0.28
C ILE A 21 8.64 1.28 0.45
N ILE A 22 9.60 2.21 0.47
CA ILE A 22 11.02 1.91 0.66
C ILE A 22 11.24 1.23 2.02
N SER A 23 10.62 1.75 3.09
CA SER A 23 10.66 1.16 4.43
C SER A 23 10.17 -0.29 4.41
N VAL A 24 9.06 -0.57 3.71
CA VAL A 24 8.53 -1.93 3.58
C VAL A 24 9.51 -2.82 2.81
N ALA A 25 10.11 -2.32 1.73
CA ALA A 25 11.12 -3.06 0.95
C ALA A 25 12.33 -3.47 1.81
N PHE A 26 12.79 -2.62 2.74
CA PHE A 26 13.84 -2.98 3.69
C PHE A 26 13.43 -4.10 4.64
N ILE A 27 12.18 -4.12 5.11
CA ILE A 27 11.66 -5.23 5.94
C ILE A 27 11.70 -6.55 5.15
N TYR A 28 11.45 -6.51 3.84
CA TYR A 28 11.53 -7.68 2.97
C TYR A 28 12.96 -8.22 2.77
N GLN A 29 13.99 -7.38 2.92
CA GLN A 29 15.39 -7.77 2.80
C GLN A 29 15.96 -8.42 4.07
N ILE A 30 15.26 -8.36 5.20
CA ILE A 30 15.65 -9.08 6.42
C ILE A 30 15.69 -10.59 6.12
N ASP A 31 16.71 -11.27 6.65
CA ASP A 31 16.98 -12.70 6.40
C ASP A 31 15.68 -13.54 6.38
N PRO A 32 15.30 -14.07 5.20
CA PRO A 32 14.01 -14.71 5.00
C PRO A 32 13.91 -16.07 5.72
N TYR A 33 15.04 -16.71 6.04
CA TYR A 33 15.07 -18.02 6.66
C TYR A 33 15.09 -17.91 8.19
N LYS A 34 15.85 -16.97 8.72
CA LYS A 34 16.02 -16.81 10.18
C LYS A 34 14.84 -16.08 10.84
N TYR A 35 14.21 -15.13 10.15
CA TYR A 35 13.22 -14.22 10.77
C TYR A 35 11.86 -14.22 10.06
N LYS A 36 11.48 -15.32 9.40
CA LYS A 36 10.23 -15.45 8.63
C LYS A 36 8.98 -14.95 9.36
N GLN A 37 8.78 -15.36 10.61
CA GLN A 37 7.60 -14.99 11.40
C GLN A 37 7.61 -13.52 11.82
N ILE A 38 8.77 -12.99 12.22
CA ILE A 38 8.92 -11.57 12.60
C ILE A 38 8.68 -10.68 11.39
N ARG A 39 9.23 -11.04 10.22
CA ARG A 39 8.98 -10.34 8.96
C ARG A 39 7.50 -10.33 8.59
N ALA A 40 6.82 -11.48 8.66
CA ALA A 40 5.40 -11.57 8.38
C ALA A 40 4.56 -10.72 9.35
N GLY A 41 4.87 -10.74 10.64
CA GLY A 41 4.22 -9.92 11.66
C GLY A 41 4.42 -8.42 11.44
N LEU A 42 5.66 -8.00 11.15
CA LEU A 42 5.96 -6.60 10.83
C LEU A 42 5.22 -6.13 9.58
N ILE A 43 5.19 -6.94 8.52
CA ILE A 43 4.42 -6.61 7.32
C ILE A 43 2.94 -6.49 7.68
N PHE A 44 2.34 -7.46 8.34
CA PHE A 44 0.91 -7.42 8.65
C PHE A 44 0.52 -6.21 9.52
N LEU A 45 1.31 -5.93 10.57
CA LEU A 45 1.02 -4.90 11.56
C LEU A 45 1.35 -3.49 11.08
N TYR A 46 2.34 -3.32 10.21
CA TYR A 46 2.76 -2.01 9.71
C TYR A 46 2.18 -1.69 8.34
N PHE A 47 2.23 -2.65 7.41
CA PHE A 47 1.90 -2.41 6.01
C PHE A 47 0.39 -2.26 5.79
N ILE A 48 -0.43 -3.12 6.39
CA ILE A 48 -1.90 -3.08 6.19
C ILE A 48 -2.50 -1.80 6.78
N PRO A 49 -2.22 -1.42 8.05
CA PRO A 49 -2.74 -0.17 8.60
C PRO A 49 -2.18 1.06 7.88
N GLY A 50 -0.90 1.02 7.48
CA GLY A 50 -0.25 2.07 6.71
C GLY A 50 -0.94 2.28 5.37
N LEU A 51 -1.17 1.22 4.60
CA LEU A 51 -1.91 1.26 3.34
C LEU A 51 -3.29 1.89 3.51
N LEU A 52 -4.05 1.44 4.51
CA LEU A 52 -5.40 1.93 4.77
C LEU A 52 -5.39 3.44 5.08
N LEU A 53 -4.45 3.89 5.90
CA LEU A 53 -4.27 5.31 6.21
C LEU A 53 -3.89 6.13 4.96
N PHE A 54 -2.97 5.65 4.12
CA PHE A 54 -2.63 6.32 2.87
C PHE A 54 -3.81 6.39 1.91
N THR A 55 -4.60 5.31 1.76
CA THR A 55 -5.81 5.31 0.93
C THR A 55 -6.77 6.42 1.35
N LEU A 56 -7.05 6.55 2.65
CA LEU A 56 -7.96 7.58 3.16
C LEU A 56 -7.44 9.00 2.88
N ILE A 57 -6.14 9.25 3.11
CA ILE A 57 -5.53 10.56 2.88
C ILE A 57 -5.51 10.90 1.38
N LEU A 58 -5.19 9.94 0.51
CA LEU A 58 -5.18 10.16 -0.93
C LEU A 58 -6.58 10.43 -1.49
N ILE A 59 -7.61 9.72 -1.00
CA ILE A 59 -9.01 10.01 -1.35
C ILE A 59 -9.41 11.42 -0.89
N TYR A 60 -9.02 11.82 0.32
CA TYR A 60 -9.27 13.16 0.83
C TYR A 60 -8.61 14.23 -0.05
N ASN A 61 -7.33 14.04 -0.39
CA ASN A 61 -6.59 14.96 -1.24
C ASN A 61 -7.16 15.03 -2.66
N LEU A 62 -7.59 13.91 -3.23
CA LEU A 62 -8.25 13.87 -4.53
C LEU A 62 -9.59 14.62 -4.51
N LYS A 63 -10.43 14.40 -3.49
CA LYS A 63 -11.69 15.13 -3.32
C LYS A 63 -11.46 16.64 -3.17
N LYS A 64 -10.43 17.05 -2.43
CA LYS A 64 -10.06 18.45 -2.25
C LYS A 64 -9.57 19.07 -3.56
N SER A 65 -8.64 18.40 -4.23
CA SER A 65 -8.03 18.86 -5.47
C SER A 65 -9.04 18.99 -6.61
N ASN A 66 -10.02 18.08 -6.69
CA ASN A 66 -11.17 18.20 -7.60
C ASN A 66 -12.05 19.41 -7.33
N ARG A 67 -12.24 19.81 -6.06
CA ARG A 67 -13.00 21.03 -5.71
C ARG A 67 -12.25 22.31 -6.07
N GLU A 68 -10.92 22.26 -6.01
CA GLU A 68 -10.03 23.41 -6.27
C GLU A 68 -9.61 23.50 -7.75
N ASN A 69 -10.06 22.58 -8.62
CA ASN A 69 -9.63 22.44 -10.02
C ASN A 69 -8.09 22.33 -10.18
N ASP A 70 -7.40 21.78 -9.17
CA ASP A 70 -5.96 21.55 -9.22
C ASP A 70 -5.65 20.22 -9.93
N LEU A 71 -5.34 20.29 -11.23
CA LEU A 71 -4.97 19.13 -12.03
C LEU A 71 -3.70 18.43 -11.51
N LYS A 72 -2.75 19.19 -10.97
CA LYS A 72 -1.48 18.62 -10.48
C LYS A 72 -1.71 17.82 -9.20
N GLY A 73 -2.47 18.36 -8.26
CA GLY A 73 -2.87 17.65 -7.04
C GLY A 73 -3.68 16.39 -7.32
N ASN A 74 -4.51 16.41 -8.37
CA ASN A 74 -5.29 15.26 -8.82
C ASN A 74 -4.38 14.11 -9.30
N ILE A 75 -3.46 14.41 -10.22
CA ILE A 75 -2.52 13.41 -10.77
C ILE A 75 -1.67 12.81 -9.65
N VAL A 76 -1.12 13.66 -8.78
CA VAL A 76 -0.28 13.24 -7.65
C VAL A 76 -1.03 12.35 -6.66
N SER A 77 -2.34 12.53 -6.52
CA SER A 77 -3.17 11.69 -5.63
C SER A 77 -3.65 10.40 -6.30
N ILE A 78 -3.95 10.43 -7.60
CA ILE A 78 -4.47 9.28 -8.37
C ILE A 78 -3.40 8.20 -8.56
N ILE A 79 -2.18 8.57 -8.94
CA ILE A 79 -1.10 7.59 -9.23
C ILE A 79 -0.88 6.62 -8.07
N PRO A 80 -0.59 7.07 -6.83
CA PRO A 80 -0.41 6.15 -5.71
C PRO A 80 -1.69 5.40 -5.36
N LEU A 81 -2.87 5.98 -5.56
CA LEU A 81 -4.14 5.28 -5.33
C LEU A 81 -4.32 4.08 -6.28
N ILE A 82 -4.01 4.27 -7.57
CA ILE A 82 -4.04 3.18 -8.56
C ILE A 82 -3.05 2.08 -8.19
N LEU A 83 -1.83 2.44 -7.75
CA LEU A 83 -0.84 1.46 -7.31
C LEU A 83 -1.35 0.62 -6.12
N ILE A 84 -2.01 1.25 -5.15
CA ILE A 84 -2.63 0.55 -4.02
C ILE A 84 -3.72 -0.41 -4.51
N ILE A 85 -4.60 0.04 -5.40
CA ILE A 85 -5.69 -0.79 -5.96
C ILE A 85 -5.12 -2.00 -6.70
N LEU A 86 -4.13 -1.79 -7.57
CA LEU A 86 -3.47 -2.86 -8.31
C LEU A 86 -2.80 -3.87 -7.37
N TYR A 87 -2.15 -3.39 -6.30
CA TYR A 87 -1.54 -4.25 -5.31
C TYR A 87 -2.57 -5.11 -4.56
N VAL A 88 -3.67 -4.50 -4.11
CA VAL A 88 -4.75 -5.22 -3.42
C VAL A 88 -5.37 -6.27 -4.35
N LEU A 89 -5.60 -5.91 -5.62
CA LEU A 89 -6.12 -6.84 -6.62
C LEU A 89 -5.15 -8.02 -6.84
N TYR A 90 -3.85 -7.75 -6.95
CA TYR A 90 -2.83 -8.79 -7.08
C TYR A 90 -2.84 -9.76 -5.88
N VAL A 91 -2.86 -9.24 -4.65
CA VAL A 91 -2.93 -10.08 -3.44
C VAL A 91 -4.21 -10.91 -3.44
N PHE A 92 -5.34 -10.32 -3.79
CA PHE A 92 -6.62 -11.03 -3.85
C PHE A 92 -6.60 -12.18 -4.87
N LEU A 93 -6.06 -11.93 -6.07
CA LEU A 93 -5.91 -12.96 -7.10
C LEU A 93 -4.97 -14.09 -6.64
N MET A 94 -3.84 -13.74 -6.02
CA MET A 94 -2.85 -14.72 -5.54
C MET A 94 -3.43 -15.61 -4.42
N VAL A 95 -4.15 -15.01 -3.47
CA VAL A 95 -4.82 -15.75 -2.39
C VAL A 95 -5.93 -16.64 -2.97
N SER A 96 -6.75 -16.12 -3.88
CA SER A 96 -7.82 -16.89 -4.53
C SER A 96 -7.25 -18.08 -5.30
N TYR A 97 -6.16 -17.87 -6.04
CA TYR A 97 -5.44 -18.93 -6.74
C TYR A 97 -4.93 -20.00 -5.77
N ALA A 98 -4.28 -19.60 -4.67
CA ALA A 98 -3.77 -20.52 -3.66
C ALA A 98 -4.91 -21.37 -3.04
N VAL A 99 -6.05 -20.76 -2.74
CA VAL A 99 -7.24 -21.46 -2.22
C VAL A 99 -7.79 -22.46 -3.24
N ILE A 100 -7.88 -22.07 -4.52
CA ILE A 100 -8.33 -22.98 -5.60
C ILE A 100 -7.38 -24.16 -5.76
N CYS A 101 -6.06 -23.93 -5.79
CA CYS A 101 -5.07 -25.01 -5.88
C CYS A 101 -5.16 -25.98 -4.71
N GLN A 102 -5.31 -25.46 -3.48
CA GLN A 102 -5.47 -26.27 -2.29
C GLN A 102 -6.75 -27.11 -2.35
N TRP A 103 -7.87 -26.53 -2.81
CA TRP A 103 -9.15 -27.23 -2.96
C TRP A 103 -9.10 -28.33 -4.03
N LEU A 104 -8.37 -28.11 -5.12
CA LEU A 104 -8.18 -29.07 -6.20
C LEU A 104 -7.12 -30.14 -5.90
N GLY A 105 -6.47 -30.11 -4.74
CA GLY A 105 -5.40 -31.05 -4.39
C GLY A 105 -4.14 -30.93 -5.26
N ILE A 106 -3.96 -29.78 -5.92
CA ILE A 106 -2.77 -29.50 -6.73
C ILE A 106 -1.68 -29.06 -5.75
N GLU A 107 -0.76 -29.97 -5.44
CA GLU A 107 0.43 -29.62 -4.64
C GLU A 107 1.27 -28.59 -5.39
N ASN A 108 1.28 -27.36 -4.89
CA ASN A 108 2.17 -26.32 -5.40
C ASN A 108 3.63 -26.70 -5.07
N LYS A 109 4.35 -27.25 -6.05
CA LYS A 109 5.82 -27.44 -6.03
C LYS A 109 6.58 -26.12 -6.21
N ILE A 110 6.18 -25.07 -5.49
CA ILE A 110 6.93 -23.82 -5.47
C ILE A 110 7.32 -23.55 -4.01
N GLY A 111 8.42 -24.18 -3.61
CA GLY A 111 9.18 -23.91 -2.40
C GLY A 111 10.62 -23.67 -2.77
#